data_AF-A0A0Q4AYU4-F1
#
_entry.id   AF-A0A0Q4AYU4-F1
#
_cell.length_a   1.000
_cell.length_b   1.000
_cell.length_c   1.000
_cell.angle_alpha   90.00
_cell.angle_beta   90.00
_cell.angle_gamma   90.00
#
_symmetry.space_group_name_H-M   'P 1'
#
loop_
_entity.id
_entity.type
_entity.pdbx_description
1 polymer ?
#
loop_
_entity_poly.entity_id
_entity_poly.type
_entity_poly.pdbx_seq_one_letter_code
_entity_poly.pdbx_strand_id
1 'polypeptide(L)'
;MGKRLTLFVTVLFAILAWQSALSQGLPKTFRLTIAPTTNGKVLVTDAHTAYTSGAMLPADSVVTIIANPAEGYELKLMTLNGDTISSGARHTVKQDVSIEATFQVSPVSAVGSAVLQEVEIPNPFSESLTVHCASRVYRATLLTPFGQVIATIEPRGGDERLEFATDSLPSGLYILRLTDGHGRYRAFKVVKE
;
A
#
# COMPACT_ATOMS: atom_id res chain seq x y z
N MET A 1 25.14 36.29 -61.93
CA MET A 1 25.67 35.24 -61.04
C MET A 1 24.81 35.14 -59.80
N GLY A 2 24.43 33.94 -59.31
CA GLY A 2 23.83 33.82 -57.97
C GLY A 2 22.93 32.61 -57.69
N LYS A 3 22.28 32.00 -58.70
CA LYS A 3 21.24 30.98 -58.46
C LYS A 3 21.72 29.51 -58.43
N ARG A 4 22.93 29.23 -58.92
CA ARG A 4 23.48 27.85 -58.98
C ARG A 4 24.16 27.38 -57.68
N LEU A 5 24.52 28.30 -56.79
CA LEU A 5 25.20 27.96 -55.54
C LEU A 5 24.21 27.58 -54.42
N THR A 6 23.00 28.15 -54.43
CA THR A 6 21.97 27.89 -53.41
C THR A 6 21.40 26.47 -53.49
N LEU A 7 21.17 25.92 -54.69
CA LEU A 7 20.63 24.57 -54.86
C LEU A 7 21.59 23.46 -54.39
N PHE A 8 22.90 23.63 -54.58
CA PHE A 8 23.89 22.65 -54.14
C PHE A 8 23.99 22.57 -52.61
N VAL A 9 23.79 23.68 -51.91
CA VAL A 9 23.81 23.70 -50.44
C VAL A 9 22.55 23.01 -49.88
N THR A 10 21.37 23.18 -50.48
CA THR A 10 20.13 22.58 -49.95
C THR A 10 20.07 21.06 -50.17
N VAL A 11 20.57 20.56 -51.31
CA VAL A 11 20.63 19.11 -51.58
C VAL A 11 21.64 18.42 -50.65
N LEU A 12 22.76 19.08 -50.34
CA LEU A 12 23.76 18.55 -49.39
C LEU A 12 23.20 18.43 -47.97
N PHE A 13 22.38 19.39 -47.52
CA PHE A 13 21.69 19.32 -46.22
C PHE A 13 20.61 18.23 -46.17
N ALA A 14 19.89 18.00 -47.27
CA ALA A 14 18.91 16.93 -47.35
C ALA A 14 19.58 15.54 -47.28
N ILE A 15 20.71 15.34 -47.97
CA ILE A 15 21.44 14.06 -47.93
C ILE A 15 22.10 13.82 -46.55
N LEU A 16 22.60 14.88 -45.90
CA LEU A 16 23.20 14.77 -44.57
C LEU A 16 22.17 14.42 -43.49
N ALA A 17 20.96 14.99 -43.56
CA ALA A 17 19.86 14.64 -42.65
C ALA A 17 19.37 13.19 -42.86
N TRP A 18 19.38 12.69 -44.10
CA TRP A 18 19.01 11.31 -44.42
C TRP A 18 20.10 10.30 -43.99
N GLN A 19 21.39 10.64 -44.09
CA GLN A 19 22.47 9.79 -43.56
C GLN A 19 22.51 9.76 -42.03
N SER A 20 22.16 10.85 -41.35
CA SER A 20 22.18 10.96 -39.88
C SER A 20 21.14 10.07 -39.22
N ALA A 21 19.95 9.93 -39.82
CA ALA A 21 18.88 9.08 -39.30
C ALA A 21 19.18 7.58 -39.44
N LEU A 22 19.94 7.16 -40.47
CA LEU A 22 20.38 5.78 -40.64
C LEU A 22 21.58 5.39 -39.76
N SER A 23 22.30 6.37 -39.17
CA SER A 23 23.44 6.10 -38.29
C SER A 23 23.05 5.87 -36.83
N GLN A 24 21.84 6.27 -36.41
CA GLN A 24 21.29 5.94 -35.10
C GLN A 24 20.44 4.68 -35.28
N GLY A 25 20.96 3.53 -34.84
CA GLY A 25 20.19 2.28 -34.87
C GLY A 25 18.82 2.47 -34.24
N LEU A 26 17.81 1.71 -34.69
CA LEU A 26 16.45 1.75 -34.12
C LEU A 26 16.53 1.81 -32.59
N PRO A 27 15.80 2.73 -31.93
CA PRO A 27 15.84 2.84 -30.47
C PRO A 27 15.50 1.47 -29.89
N LYS A 28 16.43 0.93 -29.10
CA LYS A 28 16.25 -0.40 -28.51
C LYS A 28 15.14 -0.28 -27.47
N THR A 29 14.10 -1.09 -27.64
CA THR A 29 12.97 -1.14 -26.71
C THR A 29 12.74 -2.56 -26.23
N PHE A 30 12.15 -2.69 -25.05
CA PHE A 30 11.85 -3.96 -24.40
C PHE A 30 10.38 -4.04 -24.02
N ARG A 31 9.80 -5.24 -24.09
CA ARG A 31 8.38 -5.42 -23.84
C ARG A 31 8.10 -5.50 -22.34
N LEU A 32 7.09 -4.76 -21.90
CA LEU A 32 6.51 -4.90 -20.56
C LEU A 32 5.37 -5.92 -20.58
N THR A 33 5.45 -6.93 -19.72
CA THR A 33 4.39 -7.89 -19.46
C THR A 33 4.04 -7.85 -17.99
N ILE A 34 2.80 -7.48 -17.67
CA ILE A 34 2.25 -7.57 -16.31
C ILE A 34 1.25 -8.71 -16.30
N ALA A 35 1.48 -9.71 -15.46
CA ALA A 35 0.53 -10.80 -15.27
C ALA A 35 -0.79 -10.27 -14.68
N PRO A 36 -1.95 -10.84 -15.05
CA PRO A 36 -3.23 -10.43 -14.49
C PRO A 36 -3.24 -10.66 -12.98
N THR A 37 -3.64 -9.65 -12.23
CA THR A 37 -3.70 -9.69 -10.76
C THR A 37 -5.15 -9.74 -10.27
N THR A 38 -5.38 -10.43 -9.16
CA THR A 38 -6.66 -10.41 -8.43
C THR A 38 -6.44 -9.69 -7.10
N ASN A 39 -7.42 -8.89 -6.65
CA ASN A 39 -7.39 -8.15 -5.38
C ASN A 39 -6.27 -7.11 -5.22
N GLY A 40 -5.78 -6.59 -6.34
CA GLY A 40 -4.78 -5.54 -6.39
C GLY A 40 -4.39 -5.24 -7.83
N LYS A 41 -3.61 -4.19 -8.02
CA LYS A 41 -3.06 -3.76 -9.32
C LYS A 41 -1.56 -3.55 -9.19
N VAL A 42 -0.85 -3.66 -10.31
CA VAL A 42 0.55 -3.24 -10.42
C VAL A 42 0.60 -2.01 -11.30
N LEU A 43 1.28 -0.98 -10.83
CA LEU A 43 1.55 0.25 -11.55
C LEU A 43 3.03 0.28 -11.91
N VAL A 44 3.33 0.57 -13.17
CA VAL A 44 4.71 0.75 -13.64
C VAL A 44 4.81 2.18 -14.16
N THR A 45 5.68 2.98 -13.56
CA THR A 45 5.79 4.40 -13.90
C THR A 45 7.24 4.81 -14.04
N ASP A 46 7.56 5.65 -15.03
CA ASP A 46 8.80 6.44 -14.99
C ASP A 46 8.52 7.82 -14.37
N ALA A 47 9.44 8.77 -14.52
CA ALA A 47 9.31 10.12 -13.97
C ALA A 47 8.14 10.93 -14.57
N HIS A 48 7.60 10.54 -15.73
CA HIS A 48 6.62 11.33 -16.50
C HIS A 48 5.40 10.52 -16.98
N THR A 49 5.50 9.18 -17.04
CA THR A 49 4.56 8.32 -17.76
C THR A 49 4.24 7.06 -16.96
N ALA A 50 2.97 6.67 -16.98
CA ALA A 50 2.51 5.37 -16.50
C ALA A 50 2.38 4.39 -17.69
N TYR A 51 2.91 3.18 -17.53
CA TYR A 51 2.92 2.13 -18.52
C TYR A 51 1.90 1.03 -18.19
N THR A 52 1.38 0.41 -19.25
CA THR A 52 0.44 -0.72 -19.18
C THR A 52 1.07 -1.97 -19.79
N SER A 53 0.52 -3.14 -19.48
CA SER A 53 0.98 -4.41 -20.06
C SER A 53 0.91 -4.35 -21.59
N GLY A 54 1.99 -4.77 -22.26
CA GLY A 54 2.16 -4.68 -23.71
C GLY A 54 2.90 -3.42 -24.19
N ALA A 55 3.18 -2.45 -23.31
CA ALA A 55 3.97 -1.27 -23.67
C ALA A 55 5.43 -1.62 -24.00
N MET A 56 6.06 -0.78 -24.82
CA MET A 56 7.48 -0.86 -25.17
C MET A 56 8.25 0.17 -24.35
N LEU A 57 9.15 -0.31 -23.50
CA LEU A 57 9.99 0.51 -22.64
C LEU A 57 11.32 0.83 -23.35
N PRO A 58 11.79 2.07 -23.35
CA PRO A 58 13.10 2.41 -23.88
C PRO A 58 14.20 1.70 -23.09
N ALA A 59 15.22 1.19 -23.79
CA ALA A 59 16.42 0.68 -23.15
C ALA A 59 17.08 1.75 -22.27
N ASP A 60 17.65 1.31 -21.14
CA ASP A 60 18.33 2.14 -20.13
C ASP A 60 17.42 3.15 -19.40
N SER A 61 16.11 3.15 -19.69
CA SER A 61 15.13 3.88 -18.88
C SER A 61 15.01 3.26 -17.49
N VAL A 62 14.64 4.09 -16.50
CA VAL A 62 14.39 3.65 -15.12
C VAL A 62 12.91 3.73 -14.85
N VAL A 63 12.31 2.59 -14.54
CA VAL A 63 10.91 2.48 -14.14
C VAL A 63 10.81 2.14 -12.66
N THR A 64 9.73 2.59 -12.03
CA THR A 64 9.34 2.27 -10.66
C THR A 64 8.13 1.35 -10.71
N ILE A 65 8.18 0.27 -9.94
CA ILE A 65 7.14 -0.76 -9.94
C ILE A 65 6.45 -0.73 -8.58
N ILE A 66 5.17 -0.39 -8.59
CA ILE A 66 4.38 -0.13 -7.39
C ILE A 66 3.22 -1.12 -7.36
N ALA A 67 3.14 -1.92 -6.30
CA ALA A 67 1.94 -2.68 -5.99
C ALA A 67 0.91 -1.76 -5.35
N ASN A 68 -0.32 -1.80 -5.85
CA ASN A 68 -1.48 -1.09 -5.33
C ASN A 68 -2.56 -2.12 -4.92
N PRO A 69 -2.51 -2.64 -3.68
CA PRO A 69 -3.49 -3.60 -3.19
C PRO A 69 -4.91 -3.01 -3.18
N ALA A 70 -5.92 -3.86 -3.36
CA ALA A 70 -7.31 -3.47 -3.11
C ALA A 70 -7.57 -3.34 -1.60
N GLU A 71 -8.67 -2.66 -1.24
CA GLU A 71 -9.07 -2.54 0.17
C GLU A 71 -9.22 -3.91 0.84
N GLY A 72 -8.59 -4.08 2.01
CA GLY A 72 -8.57 -5.36 2.75
C GLY A 72 -7.51 -6.37 2.28
N TYR A 73 -6.63 -5.99 1.35
CA TYR A 73 -5.56 -6.84 0.82
C TYR A 73 -4.17 -6.21 1.00
N GLU A 74 -3.15 -7.04 1.04
CA GLU A 74 -1.73 -6.63 1.07
C GLU A 74 -0.91 -7.41 0.05
N LEU A 75 0.25 -6.87 -0.32
CA LEU A 75 1.18 -7.54 -1.22
C LEU A 75 1.80 -8.75 -0.52
N LYS A 76 1.58 -9.95 -1.05
CA LYS A 76 2.20 -11.19 -0.57
C LYS A 76 3.57 -11.40 -1.21
N LEU A 77 3.62 -11.31 -2.53
CA LEU A 77 4.83 -11.54 -3.32
C LEU A 77 4.74 -10.73 -4.60
N MET A 78 5.85 -10.11 -4.99
CA MET A 78 6.03 -9.50 -6.29
C MET A 78 7.37 -9.94 -6.87
N THR A 79 7.40 -10.31 -8.13
CA THR A 79 8.62 -10.70 -8.84
C THR A 79 8.80 -9.89 -10.11
N LEU A 80 10.05 -9.61 -10.45
CA LEU A 80 10.49 -8.98 -11.68
C LEU A 80 11.45 -9.95 -12.37
N ASN A 81 11.09 -10.42 -13.56
CA ASN A 81 11.88 -11.40 -14.32
C ASN A 81 12.26 -12.66 -13.52
N GLY A 82 11.40 -13.06 -12.58
CA GLY A 82 11.62 -14.20 -11.69
C GLY A 82 12.28 -13.85 -10.35
N ASP A 83 12.87 -12.66 -10.22
CA ASP A 83 13.50 -12.21 -8.97
C ASP A 83 12.50 -11.50 -8.06
N THR A 84 12.46 -11.87 -6.79
CA THR A 84 11.59 -11.23 -5.80
C THR A 84 11.98 -9.77 -5.56
N ILE A 85 11.00 -8.87 -5.61
CA ILE A 85 11.16 -7.44 -5.39
C ILE A 85 10.10 -6.89 -4.44
N SER A 86 10.40 -5.75 -3.81
CA SER A 86 9.45 -4.99 -2.98
C SER A 86 8.71 -3.94 -3.79
N SER A 87 7.52 -3.54 -3.33
CA SER A 87 6.80 -2.39 -3.90
C SER A 87 7.65 -1.11 -3.83
N GLY A 88 7.66 -0.34 -4.91
CA GLY A 88 8.48 0.86 -5.06
C GLY A 88 9.90 0.59 -5.59
N ALA A 89 10.23 -0.66 -5.96
CA ALA A 89 11.51 -0.98 -6.55
C ALA A 89 11.74 -0.22 -7.87
N ARG A 90 12.95 0.32 -8.03
CA ARG A 90 13.41 0.92 -9.29
C ARG A 90 14.16 -0.11 -10.10
N HIS A 91 13.88 -0.17 -11.40
CA HIS A 91 14.50 -1.10 -12.33
C HIS A 91 14.98 -0.37 -13.59
N THR A 92 16.23 -0.63 -13.97
CA THR A 92 16.79 -0.17 -15.25
C THR A 92 16.48 -1.20 -16.32
N VAL A 93 15.78 -0.78 -17.37
CA VAL A 93 15.31 -1.65 -18.45
C VAL A 93 16.47 -2.06 -19.35
N LYS A 94 16.96 -3.29 -19.18
CA LYS A 94 18.04 -3.89 -19.99
C LYS A 94 17.60 -5.08 -20.83
N GLN A 95 16.40 -5.57 -20.58
CA GLN A 95 15.75 -6.71 -21.20
C GLN A 95 14.23 -6.57 -21.06
N ASP A 96 13.48 -7.51 -21.63
CA ASP A 96 12.04 -7.60 -21.42
C ASP A 96 11.72 -7.68 -19.92
N VAL A 97 10.64 -7.02 -19.54
CA VAL A 97 10.21 -6.87 -18.15
C VAL A 97 8.93 -7.66 -17.94
N SER A 98 9.02 -8.72 -17.16
CA SER A 98 7.89 -9.54 -16.72
C SER A 98 7.64 -9.31 -15.23
N ILE A 99 6.43 -8.90 -14.88
CA ILE A 99 6.05 -8.63 -13.50
C ILE A 99 4.88 -9.52 -13.10
N GLU A 100 5.05 -10.22 -12.00
CA GLU A 100 4.00 -10.99 -11.36
C GLU A 100 3.80 -10.47 -9.95
N ALA A 101 2.55 -10.36 -9.52
CA ALA A 101 2.21 -9.96 -8.17
C ALA A 101 1.04 -10.80 -7.65
N THR A 102 1.16 -11.25 -6.40
CA THR A 102 0.09 -11.92 -5.69
C THR A 102 -0.27 -11.11 -4.46
N PHE A 103 -1.56 -10.98 -4.23
CA PHE A 103 -2.13 -10.30 -3.09
C PHE A 103 -2.76 -11.34 -2.18
N GLN A 104 -2.59 -11.16 -0.88
CA GLN A 104 -3.30 -11.93 0.12
C GLN A 104 -4.27 -11.01 0.85
N VAL A 105 -5.31 -11.61 1.41
CA VAL A 105 -6.16 -10.89 2.38
C VAL A 105 -5.19 -10.31 3.40
N SER A 106 -5.16 -8.98 3.48
CA SER A 106 -4.46 -8.35 4.58
C SER A 106 -5.23 -8.84 5.80
N PRO A 107 -4.56 -9.46 6.78
CA PRO A 107 -5.25 -9.82 8.01
C PRO A 107 -5.84 -8.50 8.49
N VAL A 108 -7.17 -8.34 8.39
CA VAL A 108 -7.91 -7.17 8.85
C VAL A 108 -7.72 -7.13 10.35
N SER A 109 -6.55 -6.65 10.81
CA SER A 109 -5.95 -6.87 12.14
C SER A 109 -6.72 -7.90 12.98
N ALA A 110 -6.80 -9.14 12.47
CA ALA A 110 -7.35 -10.27 13.21
C ALA A 110 -6.25 -10.92 14.05
N VAL A 111 -5.01 -10.44 13.87
CA VAL A 111 -4.01 -10.45 14.93
C VAL A 111 -4.30 -9.21 15.76
N GLY A 112 -5.14 -9.36 16.80
CA GLY A 112 -5.12 -8.40 17.89
C GLY A 112 -3.66 -8.17 18.26
N SER A 113 -3.25 -6.90 18.37
CA SER A 113 -1.84 -6.55 18.63
C SER A 113 -1.26 -7.52 19.67
N ALA A 114 -0.16 -8.23 19.35
CA ALA A 114 0.49 -9.12 20.32
C ALA A 114 0.81 -8.37 21.63
N VAL A 115 1.05 -7.07 21.48
CA VAL A 115 1.26 -6.08 22.54
C VAL A 115 0.03 -5.88 23.44
N LEU A 116 -1.18 -6.11 22.93
CA LEU A 116 -2.46 -6.03 23.62
C LEU A 116 -3.01 -7.42 24.01
N GLN A 117 -2.20 -8.47 23.90
CA GLN A 117 -2.60 -9.83 24.25
C GLN A 117 -2.72 -10.03 25.76
N GLU A 118 -1.88 -9.33 26.52
CA GLU A 118 -1.77 -9.35 28.00
C GLU A 118 -2.88 -8.56 28.71
N VAL A 119 -3.72 -7.83 27.97
CA VAL A 119 -4.79 -7.01 28.57
C VAL A 119 -5.87 -7.89 29.20
N GLU A 120 -6.19 -7.61 30.46
CA GLU A 120 -7.24 -8.29 31.21
C GLU A 120 -8.47 -7.38 31.34
N ILE A 121 -9.65 -7.93 31.05
CA ILE A 121 -10.93 -7.23 31.09
C ILE A 121 -11.92 -8.10 31.86
N PRO A 122 -12.33 -7.69 33.08
CA PRO A 122 -13.37 -8.37 33.82
C PRO A 122 -14.66 -8.43 33.00
N ASN A 123 -15.20 -9.64 32.85
CA ASN A 123 -16.40 -9.90 32.08
C ASN A 123 -17.15 -11.09 32.68
N PRO A 124 -18.41 -10.96 33.10
CA PRO A 124 -19.26 -9.74 33.05
C PRO A 124 -18.76 -8.57 33.91
N PHE A 125 -19.30 -7.38 33.68
CA PHE A 125 -19.04 -6.17 34.47
C PHE A 125 -20.36 -5.46 34.85
N SER A 126 -20.37 -4.67 35.93
CA SER A 126 -21.61 -4.05 36.46
C SER A 126 -21.57 -2.52 36.46
N GLU A 127 -20.80 -1.89 37.35
CA GLU A 127 -20.78 -0.42 37.53
C GLU A 127 -19.85 0.27 36.53
N SER A 128 -18.64 -0.28 36.35
CA SER A 128 -17.64 0.21 35.41
C SER A 128 -17.01 -0.92 34.60
N LEU A 129 -16.60 -0.58 33.38
CA LEU A 129 -15.79 -1.45 32.55
C LEU A 129 -14.32 -1.06 32.70
N THR A 130 -13.52 -1.98 33.23
CA THR A 130 -12.12 -1.72 33.56
C THR A 130 -11.19 -2.53 32.67
N VAL A 131 -10.10 -1.91 32.25
CA VAL A 131 -9.08 -2.52 31.40
C VAL A 131 -7.77 -2.51 32.17
N HIS A 132 -7.25 -3.69 32.51
CA HIS A 132 -5.98 -3.85 33.23
C HIS A 132 -4.83 -4.13 32.27
N CYS A 133 -3.59 -3.90 32.71
CA CYS A 133 -2.38 -4.02 31.89
C CYS A 133 -2.45 -3.13 30.62
N ALA A 134 -3.05 -1.94 30.76
CA ALA A 134 -3.35 -1.05 29.65
C ALA A 134 -2.20 -0.12 29.24
N SER A 135 -0.98 -0.32 29.78
CA SER A 135 0.16 0.59 29.61
C SER A 135 0.57 0.83 28.15
N ARG A 136 0.20 -0.11 27.28
CA ARG A 136 0.47 -0.12 25.84
C ARG A 136 -0.76 0.23 24.98
N VAL A 137 -1.89 0.56 25.61
CA VAL A 137 -3.09 1.05 24.94
C VAL A 137 -2.89 2.51 24.60
N TYR A 138 -3.02 2.86 23.32
CA TYR A 138 -2.96 4.23 22.84
C TYR A 138 -4.34 4.86 22.71
N ARG A 139 -5.36 4.04 22.43
CA ARG A 139 -6.77 4.45 22.43
C ARG A 139 -7.67 3.29 22.82
N ALA A 140 -8.66 3.55 23.65
CA ALA A 140 -9.72 2.61 23.98
C ALA A 140 -11.08 3.21 23.60
N THR A 141 -11.90 2.46 22.87
CA THR A 141 -13.24 2.91 22.44
C THR A 141 -14.28 1.88 22.88
N LEU A 142 -15.28 2.33 23.63
CA LEU A 142 -16.45 1.53 23.95
C LEU A 142 -17.54 1.78 22.92
N LEU A 143 -18.12 0.72 22.38
CA LEU A 143 -19.05 0.74 21.27
C LEU A 143 -20.30 -0.10 21.59
N THR A 144 -21.43 0.28 21.00
CA THR A 144 -22.59 -0.62 20.90
C THR A 144 -22.29 -1.79 19.95
N PRO A 145 -23.08 -2.88 19.97
CA PRO A 145 -22.95 -3.98 19.00
C PRO A 145 -23.11 -3.54 17.54
N PHE A 146 -23.78 -2.41 17.30
CA PHE A 146 -23.96 -1.81 15.97
C PHE A 146 -22.80 -0.90 15.55
N GLY A 147 -21.74 -0.79 16.38
CA GLY A 147 -20.57 0.01 16.09
C GLY A 147 -20.69 1.50 16.42
N GLN A 148 -21.75 1.92 17.12
CA GLN A 148 -21.87 3.32 17.58
C GLN A 148 -20.93 3.56 18.75
N VAL A 149 -20.14 4.63 18.69
CA VAL A 149 -19.22 5.03 19.77
C VAL A 149 -20.02 5.56 20.97
N ILE A 150 -19.78 4.96 22.13
CA ILE A 150 -20.32 5.38 23.42
C ILE A 150 -19.32 6.31 24.11
N ALA A 151 -18.06 5.86 24.19
CA ALA A 151 -16.99 6.59 24.85
C ALA A 151 -15.64 6.28 24.23
N THR A 152 -14.70 7.22 24.33
CA THR A 152 -13.30 7.04 23.92
C THR A 152 -12.37 7.58 25.00
N ILE A 153 -11.34 6.80 25.31
CA ILE A 153 -10.24 7.17 26.21
C ILE A 153 -8.96 7.15 25.40
N GLU A 154 -8.15 8.20 25.52
CA GLU A 154 -6.80 8.30 24.94
C GLU A 154 -5.80 8.40 26.10
N PRO A 155 -5.23 7.27 26.55
CA PRO A 155 -4.29 7.23 27.65
C PRO A 155 -3.05 8.10 27.35
N ARG A 156 -2.42 8.66 28.39
CA ARG A 156 -1.23 9.50 28.22
C ARG A 156 0.05 8.67 27.96
N GLY A 157 -0.09 7.35 27.89
CA GLY A 157 0.98 6.38 27.77
C GLY A 157 1.48 5.94 29.14
N GLY A 158 1.57 4.63 29.37
CA GLY A 158 1.99 4.06 30.65
C GLY A 158 0.86 3.80 31.66
N ASP A 159 -0.38 4.21 31.38
CA ASP A 159 -1.54 3.97 32.25
C ASP A 159 -1.83 2.46 32.37
N GLU A 160 -1.62 1.86 33.54
CA GLU A 160 -1.83 0.42 33.73
C GLU A 160 -3.32 0.02 33.80
N ARG A 161 -4.19 0.97 34.12
CA ARG A 161 -5.63 0.76 34.27
C ARG A 161 -6.42 1.86 33.59
N LEU A 162 -7.38 1.46 32.75
CA LEU A 162 -8.39 2.36 32.18
C LEU A 162 -9.76 2.00 32.72
N GLU A 163 -10.63 2.98 32.81
CA GLU A 163 -11.98 2.80 33.35
C GLU A 163 -13.00 3.60 32.55
N PHE A 164 -14.04 2.92 32.09
CA PHE A 164 -15.20 3.54 31.47
C PHE A 164 -16.34 3.60 32.50
N ALA A 165 -16.90 4.79 32.69
CA ALA A 165 -18.15 4.94 33.44
C ALA A 165 -19.29 4.29 32.64
N THR A 166 -19.98 3.33 33.26
CA THR A 166 -21.05 2.56 32.59
C THR A 166 -22.38 2.56 33.33
N ASP A 167 -22.53 3.36 34.39
CA ASP A 167 -23.74 3.43 35.21
C ASP A 167 -25.01 3.78 34.43
N SER A 168 -24.86 4.63 33.40
CA SER A 168 -25.98 5.05 32.53
C SER A 168 -26.28 4.07 31.39
N LEU A 169 -25.48 3.03 31.24
CA LEU A 169 -25.63 2.06 30.15
C LEU A 169 -26.57 0.92 30.56
N PRO A 170 -27.51 0.51 29.70
CA PRO A 170 -28.35 -0.65 29.97
C PRO A 170 -27.52 -1.94 30.00
N SER A 171 -27.97 -2.93 30.76
CA SER A 171 -27.39 -4.28 30.73
C SER A 171 -27.49 -4.86 29.31
N GLY A 172 -26.43 -5.52 28.85
CA GLY A 172 -26.35 -6.02 27.47
C GLY A 172 -24.93 -6.19 26.93
N LEU A 173 -24.85 -6.53 25.65
CA LEU A 173 -23.58 -6.71 24.94
C LEU A 173 -23.01 -5.37 24.49
N TYR A 174 -21.70 -5.20 24.67
CA TYR A 174 -20.91 -4.09 24.16
C TYR A 174 -19.63 -4.59 23.49
N ILE A 175 -19.03 -3.73 22.68
CA ILE A 175 -17.73 -3.99 22.04
C ILE A 175 -16.71 -3.00 22.57
N LEU A 176 -15.65 -3.50 23.20
CA LEU A 176 -14.49 -2.70 23.56
C LEU A 176 -13.42 -2.87 22.48
N ARG A 177 -12.99 -1.77 21.86
CA ARG A 177 -11.90 -1.75 20.90
C ARG A 177 -10.69 -1.04 21.49
N LEU A 178 -9.57 -1.75 21.60
CA LEU A 178 -8.28 -1.21 22.04
C LEU A 178 -7.36 -1.06 20.84
N THR A 179 -6.69 0.08 20.71
CA THR A 179 -5.77 0.39 19.62
C THR A 179 -4.38 0.71 20.20
N ASP A 180 -3.33 0.15 19.60
CA ASP A 180 -1.93 0.42 19.95
C ASP A 180 -1.40 1.69 19.26
N GLY A 181 -0.19 2.13 19.63
CA GLY A 181 0.44 3.33 19.06
C GLY A 181 0.78 3.24 17.56
N HIS A 182 0.61 2.07 16.94
CA HIS A 182 0.79 1.84 15.51
C HIS A 182 -0.55 1.74 14.76
N GLY A 183 -1.67 2.00 15.44
CA GLY A 183 -3.01 1.96 14.84
C GLY A 183 -3.61 0.56 14.70
N ARG A 184 -2.91 -0.50 15.16
CA ARG A 184 -3.46 -1.87 15.18
C ARG A 184 -4.41 -2.00 16.35
N TYR A 185 -5.52 -2.72 16.17
CA TYR A 185 -6.52 -2.85 17.22
C TYR A 185 -6.85 -4.29 17.58
N ARG A 186 -7.42 -4.47 18.76
CA ARG A 186 -8.06 -5.70 19.24
C ARG A 186 -9.44 -5.35 19.77
N ALA A 187 -10.45 -6.14 19.39
CA ALA A 187 -11.81 -5.96 19.85
C ALA A 187 -12.23 -7.08 20.80
N PHE A 188 -12.97 -6.72 21.84
CA PHE A 188 -13.48 -7.61 22.88
C PHE A 188 -14.99 -7.47 22.95
N LYS A 189 -15.68 -8.60 23.06
CA LYS A 189 -17.09 -8.64 23.42
C LYS A 189 -17.16 -8.63 24.94
N VAL A 190 -17.85 -7.66 25.50
CA VAL A 190 -18.01 -7.49 26.96
C VAL A 190 -19.49 -7.38 27.28
N VAL A 191 -19.91 -7.97 28.40
CA VAL A 191 -21.32 -8.04 28.80
C VAL A 191 -21.50 -7.24 30.08
N LYS A 192 -22.39 -6.25 30.03
CA LYS A 192 -22.85 -5.53 31.22
C LYS A 192 -24.02 -6.29 31.85
N GLU A 193 -23.93 -6.55 33.15
CA GLU A 193 -25.05 -7.00 33.98
C GLU A 193 -25.68 -5.87 34.81
#